data_AF-A0A7C5C7E9-F1
#
_entry.id   AF-A0A7C5C7E9-F1
#
_cell.length_a   1.000
_cell.length_b   1.000
_cell.length_c   1.000
_cell.angle_alpha   90.00
_cell.angle_beta   90.00
_cell.angle_gamma   90.00
#
_symmetry.space_group_name_H-M   'P 1'
#
loop_
_entity.id
_entity.type
_entity.pdbx_description
1 polymer ?
#
loop_
_entity_poly.entity_id
_entity_poly.type
_entity_poly.pdbx_seq_one_letter_code
_entity_poly.pdbx_strand_id
1 'polypeptide(L)'
;MFHLDRALTVPAGRAQVQIQSGAVGRGELAPHCILRLREPADRDRILAPGDFEITRSARRTTIFPVRWEPGTRIQVAGPAFTLAQGGGGDDGPTDEYYVTEMWLRSATQPQVYKLECRQLDDPGLGSHVTFQEIQATLRPTAWIIPAAGR
;
A
#
# COMPACT_ATOMS: atom_id res chain seq x y z
N MET A 1 11.30 13.86 2.45
CA MET A 1 11.48 13.20 3.76
C MET A 1 10.16 12.58 4.19
N PHE A 2 10.17 11.45 4.89
CA PHE A 2 8.99 10.86 5.53
C PHE A 2 9.13 11.04 7.05
N HIS A 3 8.07 11.50 7.72
CA HIS A 3 8.04 11.73 9.15
C HIS A 3 6.97 10.83 9.79
N LEU A 4 7.35 10.09 10.82
CA LEU A 4 6.43 9.32 11.65
C LEU A 4 6.16 10.09 12.95
N ASP A 5 4.92 10.51 13.16
CA ASP A 5 4.52 11.35 14.30
C ASP A 5 4.30 10.53 15.58
N ARG A 6 3.76 9.32 15.40
CA ARG A 6 3.34 8.45 16.50
C ARG A 6 4.02 7.11 16.44
N ALA A 7 4.26 6.52 17.60
CA ALA A 7 4.79 5.18 17.68
C ALA A 7 3.85 4.19 16.99
N LEU A 8 4.42 3.27 16.20
CA LEU A 8 3.67 2.22 15.51
C LEU A 8 4.11 0.85 15.98
N THR A 9 3.14 0.01 16.32
CA THR A 9 3.41 -1.38 16.68
C THR A 9 3.32 -2.24 15.42
N VAL A 10 4.41 -2.94 15.13
CA VAL A 10 4.48 -4.00 14.12
C VAL A 10 4.31 -5.32 14.87
N PRO A 11 3.21 -6.06 14.64
CA PRO A 11 2.97 -7.32 15.35
C PRO A 11 4.08 -8.35 15.09
N ALA A 12 4.29 -9.25 16.05
CA ALA A 12 5.16 -10.41 15.88
C ALA A 12 4.86 -11.18 14.58
N GLY A 13 5.91 -11.70 13.94
CA GLY A 13 5.85 -12.41 12.67
C GLY A 13 5.56 -11.51 11.45
N ARG A 14 5.40 -10.19 11.62
CA ARG A 14 5.17 -9.25 10.50
C ARG A 14 6.42 -8.41 10.23
N ALA A 15 6.67 -8.16 8.96
CA ALA A 15 7.70 -7.23 8.48
C ALA A 15 7.10 -5.95 7.89
N GLN A 16 5.83 -5.66 8.18
CA GLN A 16 5.15 -4.49 7.64
C GLN A 16 3.97 -4.05 8.51
N VAL A 17 3.65 -2.76 8.43
CA VAL A 17 2.42 -2.17 8.97
C VAL A 17 1.75 -1.36 7.88
N GLN A 18 0.43 -1.49 7.76
CA GLN A 18 -0.37 -0.73 6.81
C GLN A 18 -1.06 0.42 7.53
N ILE A 19 -0.97 1.60 6.93
CA ILE A 19 -1.58 2.86 7.35
C ILE A 19 -2.64 3.22 6.32
N GLN A 20 -3.85 3.51 6.79
CA GLN A 20 -4.99 3.89 5.98
C GLN A 20 -5.82 4.91 6.77
N SER A 21 -6.20 6.01 6.13
CA SER A 21 -6.95 7.12 6.76
C SER A 21 -6.34 7.55 8.10
N GLY A 22 -5.01 7.57 8.18
CA GLY A 22 -4.29 8.03 9.37
C GLY A 22 -4.19 7.05 10.53
N ALA A 23 -4.62 5.80 10.37
CA ALA A 23 -4.56 4.79 11.41
C ALA A 23 -3.98 3.47 10.86
N VAL A 24 -3.55 2.58 11.75
CA VAL A 24 -3.17 1.22 11.35
C VAL A 24 -4.43 0.45 10.95
N GLY A 25 -4.46 -0.07 9.73
CA GLY A 25 -5.65 -0.72 9.16
C GLY A 25 -5.31 -1.63 7.99
N ARG A 26 -6.23 -2.51 7.58
CA ARG A 26 -6.03 -3.52 6.51
C ARG A 26 -7.13 -3.50 5.45
N GLY A 27 -7.63 -2.33 5.06
CA GLY A 27 -8.56 -2.22 3.94
C GLY A 27 -7.83 -2.22 2.60
N GLU A 28 -8.34 -2.98 1.63
CA GLU A 28 -7.73 -3.08 0.29
C GLU A 28 -8.35 -2.10 -0.72
N LEU A 29 -9.63 -1.76 -0.54
CA LEU A 29 -10.42 -0.96 -1.49
C LEU A 29 -10.11 0.54 -1.46
N ALA A 30 -9.60 1.05 -0.33
CA ALA A 30 -9.21 2.45 -0.22
C ALA A 30 -7.68 2.59 -0.30
N PRO A 31 -7.17 3.76 -0.78
CA PRO A 31 -5.75 4.05 -0.77
C PRO A 31 -5.12 3.78 0.58
N HIS A 32 -3.96 3.13 0.57
CA HIS A 32 -3.24 2.78 1.78
C HIS A 32 -1.74 2.80 1.55
N CYS A 33 -0.99 3.02 2.62
CA CYS A 33 0.47 3.04 2.60
C CYS A 33 1.02 1.95 3.53
N ILE A 34 1.99 1.19 3.05
CA ILE A 34 2.61 0.08 3.78
C ILE A 34 4.03 0.50 4.13
N LEU A 35 4.32 0.59 5.42
CA LEU A 35 5.67 0.79 5.93
C LEU A 35 6.33 -0.59 6.08
N ARG A 36 7.41 -0.83 5.33
CA ARG A 36 8.09 -2.13 5.26
C ARG A 36 9.39 -2.13 6.05
N LEU A 37 9.59 -3.23 6.75
CA LEU A 37 10.78 -3.57 7.51
C LEU A 37 11.55 -4.67 6.80
N ARG A 38 12.87 -4.69 6.96
CA ARG A 38 13.75 -5.65 6.29
C ARG A 38 13.39 -7.09 6.65
N GLU A 39 13.08 -7.32 7.91
CA GLU A 39 12.83 -8.65 8.47
C GLU A 39 11.72 -8.60 9.52
N PRO A 40 10.91 -9.68 9.62
CA PRO A 40 9.97 -9.85 10.71
C PRO A 40 10.70 -10.04 12.05
N ALA A 41 10.02 -9.77 13.15
CA ALA A 41 10.49 -10.06 14.50
C ALA A 41 9.69 -11.20 15.12
N ASP A 42 10.28 -11.91 16.07
CA ASP A 42 9.62 -12.93 16.89
C ASP A 42 8.67 -12.34 17.94
N ARG A 43 8.81 -11.06 18.24
CA ARG A 43 7.97 -10.27 19.16
C ARG A 43 7.48 -8.98 18.51
N ASP A 44 6.47 -8.37 19.12
CA ASP A 44 5.99 -7.06 18.73
C ASP A 44 7.15 -6.05 18.73
N ARG A 45 7.25 -5.29 17.65
CA ARG A 45 8.28 -4.27 17.44
C ARG A 45 7.63 -2.90 17.41
N ILE A 46 8.09 -2.00 18.26
CA ILE A 46 7.65 -0.61 18.27
C ILE A 46 8.59 0.19 17.38
N LEU A 47 8.04 0.84 16.36
CA LEU A 47 8.69 1.90 15.60
C LEU A 47 8.48 3.21 16.34
N ALA A 48 9.57 3.90 16.67
CA ALA A 48 9.52 5.17 17.36
C ALA A 48 9.14 6.31 16.38
N PRO A 49 8.56 7.41 16.84
CA PRO A 49 8.45 8.63 16.05
C PRO A 49 9.83 9.08 15.52
N GLY A 50 9.83 9.72 14.36
CA GLY A 50 11.06 10.30 13.80
C GLY A 50 11.08 10.37 12.27
N ASP A 51 12.23 10.85 11.78
CA ASP A 51 12.43 11.13 10.37
C ASP A 51 13.14 10.01 9.62
N PHE A 52 12.73 9.88 8.37
CA PHE A 52 13.29 8.98 7.38
C PHE A 52 13.57 9.78 6.11
N GLU A 53 14.82 9.79 5.69
CA GLU A 53 15.20 10.33 4.39
C GLU A 53 14.63 9.46 3.29
N ILE A 54 13.99 10.09 2.29
CA ILE A 54 13.55 9.40 1.08
C ILE A 54 14.71 9.46 0.09
N THR A 55 15.37 8.32 -0.15
CA THR A 55 16.57 8.26 -1.00
C THR A 55 16.26 7.99 -2.46
N ARG A 56 15.09 7.40 -2.73
CA ARG A 56 14.60 7.08 -4.08
C ARG A 56 13.08 7.04 -4.06
N SER A 57 12.45 7.41 -5.17
CA SER A 57 11.02 7.18 -5.43
C SER A 57 10.81 6.57 -6.81
N ALA A 58 9.83 5.67 -6.94
CA ALA A 58 9.42 5.07 -8.21
C ALA A 58 7.91 4.88 -8.25
N ARG A 59 7.35 4.83 -9.46
CA ARG A 59 5.96 4.44 -9.71
C ARG A 59 5.96 3.14 -10.49
N ARG A 60 5.06 2.23 -10.14
CA ARG A 60 4.85 0.98 -10.88
C ARG A 60 3.41 0.52 -10.82
N THR A 61 2.98 -0.17 -11.85
CA THR A 61 1.71 -0.89 -11.88
C THR A 61 1.99 -2.35 -11.55
N THR A 62 1.13 -2.98 -10.75
CA THR A 62 1.24 -4.40 -10.41
C THR A 62 -0.11 -5.06 -10.59
N ILE A 63 -0.17 -6.07 -11.45
CA ILE A 63 -1.38 -6.84 -11.72
C ILE A 63 -1.31 -8.12 -10.89
N PHE A 64 -2.33 -8.39 -10.07
CA PHE A 64 -2.50 -9.67 -9.40
C PHE A 64 -3.67 -10.42 -10.04
N PRO A 65 -3.53 -11.73 -10.33
CA PRO A 65 -4.68 -12.54 -10.72
C PRO A 65 -5.63 -12.60 -9.53
N VAL A 66 -6.92 -12.29 -9.74
CA VAL A 66 -7.86 -12.30 -8.62
C VAL A 66 -8.07 -13.72 -8.14
N ARG A 67 -7.71 -14.00 -6.89
CA ARG A 67 -8.00 -15.27 -6.23
C ARG A 67 -9.43 -15.23 -5.68
N TRP A 68 -10.42 -15.34 -6.56
CA TRP A 68 -11.80 -15.51 -6.13
C TRP A 68 -11.95 -16.85 -5.41
N GLU A 69 -12.52 -16.85 -4.21
CA GLU A 69 -13.06 -18.07 -3.63
C GLU A 69 -14.19 -18.57 -4.56
N PRO A 70 -14.20 -19.87 -4.93
CA PRO A 70 -15.24 -20.41 -5.78
C PRO A 70 -16.62 -20.17 -5.14
N GLY A 71 -17.47 -19.40 -5.82
CA GLY A 71 -18.83 -19.06 -5.37
C GLY A 71 -19.10 -17.59 -5.07
N THR A 72 -18.11 -16.70 -5.18
CA THR A 72 -18.31 -15.26 -5.01
C THR A 72 -19.16 -14.69 -6.14
N ARG A 73 -20.38 -14.23 -5.84
CA ARG A 73 -21.25 -13.51 -6.78
C ARG A 73 -20.98 -12.02 -6.67
N ILE A 74 -20.42 -11.42 -7.72
CA ILE A 74 -20.26 -9.96 -7.82
C ILE A 74 -21.47 -9.41 -8.57
N GLN A 75 -22.25 -8.56 -7.91
CA GLN A 75 -23.23 -7.72 -8.59
C GLN A 75 -22.51 -6.46 -9.05
N VAL A 76 -22.11 -6.43 -10.33
CA VAL A 76 -21.64 -5.21 -10.97
C VAL A 76 -22.88 -4.45 -11.45
N ALA A 77 -22.99 -3.16 -11.15
CA ALA A 77 -24.06 -2.30 -11.68
C ALA A 77 -23.79 -2.05 -13.18
N GLY A 78 -24.19 -3.04 -13.99
CA GLY A 78 -23.96 -3.16 -15.43
C GLY A 78 -24.52 -4.52 -15.90
N PRO A 79 -24.58 -4.82 -17.21
CA PRO A 79 -25.21 -6.06 -17.68
C PRO A 79 -24.55 -7.26 -16.98
N ALA A 80 -25.37 -8.05 -16.29
CA ALA A 80 -24.93 -9.14 -15.44
C ALA A 80 -24.21 -10.22 -16.28
N PHE A 81 -22.92 -10.40 -16.04
CA PHE A 81 -22.17 -11.52 -16.62
C PHE A 81 -22.16 -12.68 -15.62
N THR A 82 -22.83 -13.78 -15.98
CA THR A 82 -22.63 -15.07 -15.31
C THR A 82 -21.41 -15.74 -15.93
N LEU A 83 -20.29 -15.78 -15.21
CA LEU A 83 -19.13 -16.56 -15.62
C LEU A 83 -19.42 -18.05 -15.38
N ALA A 84 -19.89 -18.72 -16.43
CA ALA A 84 -19.97 -20.17 -16.47
C ALA A 84 -18.56 -20.76 -16.57
N GLN A 85 -18.29 -21.75 -15.73
CA GLN A 85 -17.07 -22.54 -15.72
C GLN A 85 -16.93 -23.28 -17.07
N GLY A 86 -15.93 -22.88 -17.88
CA GLY A 86 -15.44 -23.66 -19.02
C GLY A 86 -15.45 -22.91 -20.36
N GLY A 87 -14.25 -22.60 -20.87
CA GLY A 87 -14.03 -22.27 -22.28
C GLY A 87 -13.03 -21.12 -22.53
N GLY A 88 -11.81 -21.49 -22.92
CA GLY A 88 -10.79 -20.72 -23.64
C GLY A 88 -10.84 -19.18 -23.65
N GLY A 89 -9.89 -18.58 -22.94
CA GLY A 89 -9.52 -17.16 -22.99
C GLY A 89 -8.83 -16.79 -21.68
N ASP A 90 -7.52 -16.52 -21.72
CA ASP A 90 -6.64 -16.32 -20.55
C ASP A 90 -6.89 -15.03 -19.73
N ASP A 91 -8.06 -14.40 -19.85
CA ASP A 91 -8.39 -13.13 -19.21
C ASP A 91 -9.40 -13.35 -18.07
N GLY A 92 -8.96 -14.03 -17.02
CA GLY A 92 -9.66 -13.98 -15.73
C GLY A 92 -9.64 -12.54 -15.17
N PRO A 93 -10.57 -12.17 -14.25
CA PRO A 93 -10.53 -10.85 -13.63
C PRO A 93 -9.16 -10.63 -12.97
N THR A 94 -8.56 -9.46 -13.21
CA THR A 94 -7.28 -9.06 -12.64
C THR A 94 -7.47 -7.82 -11.76
N ASP A 95 -6.80 -7.82 -10.60
CA ASP A 95 -6.71 -6.65 -9.73
C ASP A 95 -5.45 -5.86 -10.11
N GLU A 96 -5.62 -4.63 -10.58
CA GLU A 96 -4.50 -3.75 -10.94
C GLU A 96 -4.22 -2.75 -9.82
N TYR A 97 -3.03 -2.81 -9.27
CA TYR A 97 -2.56 -1.89 -8.24
C TYR A 97 -1.62 -0.84 -8.84
N TYR A 98 -1.94 0.42 -8.58
CA TYR A 98 -1.07 1.54 -8.92
C TYR A 98 -0.25 1.93 -7.70
N VAL A 99 1.06 1.68 -7.77
CA VAL A 99 1.96 1.73 -6.61
C VAL A 99 2.95 2.88 -6.76
N THR A 100 3.11 3.66 -5.68
CA THR A 100 4.21 4.59 -5.48
C THR A 100 5.13 4.05 -4.38
N GLU A 101 6.37 3.76 -4.73
CA GLU A 101 7.40 3.24 -3.82
C GLU A 101 8.39 4.34 -3.44
N MET A 102 8.73 4.41 -2.16
CA MET A 102 9.71 5.35 -1.62
C MET A 102 10.68 4.59 -0.72
N TRP A 103 11.96 4.59 -1.07
CA TRP A 103 12.99 3.97 -0.26
C TRP A 103 13.39 4.91 0.87
N LEU A 104 13.45 4.36 2.08
CA LEU A 104 13.66 5.09 3.31
C LEU A 104 15.03 4.78 3.91
N ARG A 105 15.64 5.81 4.50
CA ARG A 105 16.86 5.70 5.29
C ARG A 105 16.70 6.46 6.61
N SER A 106 17.01 5.81 7.72
CA SER A 106 17.08 6.43 9.05
C SER A 106 18.26 5.83 9.82
N ALA A 107 19.04 6.68 10.48
CA ALA A 107 20.14 6.24 11.33
C ALA A 107 19.65 5.59 12.63
N THR A 108 18.50 6.05 13.15
CA THR A 108 17.92 5.55 14.41
C THR A 108 17.01 4.33 14.19
N GLN A 109 16.44 4.18 13.00
CA GLN A 109 15.53 3.09 12.65
C GLN A 109 15.89 2.42 11.30
N PRO A 110 17.09 1.84 11.15
CA PRO A 110 17.60 1.30 9.88
C PRO A 110 16.85 0.06 9.37
N GLN A 111 16.03 -0.57 10.22
CA GLN A 111 15.19 -1.69 9.88
C GLN A 111 14.03 -1.30 8.96
N VAL A 112 13.58 -0.04 8.98
CA VAL A 112 12.53 0.48 8.09
C VAL A 112 13.19 0.95 6.80
N TYR A 113 12.79 0.39 5.66
CA TYR A 113 13.52 0.63 4.39
C TYR A 113 12.65 1.08 3.23
N LYS A 114 11.32 0.96 3.31
CA LYS A 114 10.43 1.35 2.21
C LYS A 114 9.05 1.76 2.71
N LEU A 115 8.49 2.79 2.09
CA LEU A 115 7.08 3.14 2.15
C LEU A 115 6.47 2.86 0.77
N GLU A 116 5.39 2.08 0.74
CA GLU A 116 4.70 1.68 -0.48
C GLU A 116 3.25 2.13 -0.38
N CYS A 117 2.87 3.16 -1.13
CA CYS A 117 1.48 3.62 -1.19
C CYS A 117 0.83 3.08 -2.45
N ARG A 118 -0.32 2.43 -2.31
CA ARG A 118 -1.01 1.78 -3.42
C ARG A 118 -2.52 1.94 -3.30
N GLN A 119 -3.17 1.88 -4.45
CA GLN A 119 -4.62 1.75 -4.56
C GLN A 119 -4.95 0.69 -5.60
N LEU A 120 -6.07 0.00 -5.36
CA LEU A 120 -6.75 -0.79 -6.37
C LEU A 120 -7.59 0.17 -7.22
N ASP A 121 -7.48 0.07 -8.53
CA ASP A 121 -8.20 0.94 -9.46
C ASP A 121 -8.49 0.17 -10.76
N ASP A 122 -9.31 0.76 -11.65
CA ASP A 122 -9.75 0.11 -12.88
C ASP A 122 -8.55 -0.31 -13.76
N PRO A 123 -8.44 -1.58 -14.17
CA PRO A 123 -7.32 -2.03 -14.99
C PRO A 123 -7.18 -1.24 -16.29
N GLY A 124 -5.96 -0.78 -16.59
CA GLY A 124 -5.64 0.02 -17.78
C GLY A 124 -6.18 1.46 -17.82
N LEU A 125 -6.99 1.88 -16.85
CA LEU A 125 -7.58 3.23 -16.77
C LEU A 125 -7.29 3.95 -15.44
N GLY A 126 -6.79 3.22 -14.45
CA GLY A 126 -6.53 3.74 -13.12
C GLY A 126 -5.33 4.67 -13.04
N SER A 127 -5.26 5.40 -11.94
CA SER A 127 -4.19 6.37 -11.69
C SER A 127 -3.33 5.97 -10.50
N HIS A 128 -2.09 6.44 -10.48
CA HIS A 128 -1.29 6.37 -9.25
C HIS A 128 -1.84 7.34 -8.20
N VAL A 129 -1.86 6.89 -6.96
CA VAL A 129 -2.13 7.74 -5.79
C VAL A 129 -1.32 9.05 -5.89
N THR A 130 -2.05 10.14 -5.89
CA THR A 130 -1.50 11.50 -5.91
C THR A 130 -0.80 11.79 -4.59
N PHE A 131 0.07 12.82 -4.59
CA PHE A 131 0.72 13.25 -3.35
C PHE A 131 -0.30 13.66 -2.28
N GLN A 132 -1.41 14.30 -2.66
CA GLN A 132 -2.46 14.72 -1.75
C GLN A 132 -3.18 13.52 -1.11
N GLU A 133 -3.47 12.47 -1.90
CA GLU A 133 -4.07 11.24 -1.38
C GLU A 133 -3.11 10.48 -0.46
N ILE A 134 -1.81 10.47 -0.78
CA ILE A 134 -0.78 9.93 0.11
C ILE A 134 -0.78 10.69 1.44
N GLN A 135 -0.83 12.02 1.42
CA GLN A 135 -0.91 12.82 2.65
C GLN A 135 -2.17 12.49 3.47
N ALA A 136 -3.33 12.41 2.82
CA ALA A 136 -4.60 12.08 3.47
C ALA A 136 -4.58 10.66 4.08
N THR A 137 -3.93 9.71 3.41
CA THR A 137 -3.78 8.34 3.87
C THR A 137 -2.89 8.24 5.12
N LEU A 138 -1.79 9.01 5.15
CA LEU A 138 -0.81 8.95 6.22
C LEU A 138 -1.22 9.75 7.46
N ARG A 139 -1.85 10.90 7.26
CA ARG A 139 -2.20 11.82 8.35
C ARG A 139 -3.35 11.28 9.20
N PRO A 140 -3.30 11.40 10.54
CA PRO A 140 -2.31 12.16 11.30
C PRO A 140 -1.09 11.34 11.76
N THR A 141 -1.05 10.03 11.51
CA THR A 141 0.02 9.14 12.00
C THR A 141 1.39 9.49 11.43
N ALA A 142 1.45 9.94 10.18
CA ALA A 142 2.69 10.27 9.49
C ALA A 142 2.42 11.31 8.39
N TRP A 143 3.48 11.85 7.80
CA TRP A 143 3.39 12.69 6.60
C TRP A 143 4.68 12.66 5.78
N ILE A 144 4.59 13.12 4.54
CA ILE A 144 5.75 13.35 3.68
C ILE A 144 6.03 14.84 3.61
N ILE A 145 7.28 15.22 3.79
CA ILE A 145 7.76 16.57 3.52
C ILE A 145 8.37 16.54 2.11
N PRO A 146 7.76 17.23 1.12
CA PRO A 146 8.33 17.31 -0.21
C PRO A 146 9.68 18.02 -0.12
N ALA A 147 10.64 17.60 -0.95
CA ALA A 147 11.86 18.39 -1.10
C ALA A 147 11.44 19.77 -1.62
N ALA A 148 11.82 20.85 -0.93
CA ALA A 148 11.65 22.19 -1.47
C ALA A 148 12.37 22.21 -2.83
N GLY A 149 11.61 22.51 -3.90
CA GLY A 149 12.14 22.56 -5.25
C GLY A 149 13.37 23.46 -5.27
N ARG A 150 14.48 22.92 -5.79
CA ARG A 150 15.58 23.74 -6.29
C ARG A 150 15.34 24.02 -7.77
#